data_AF-A0A9Q8RBM1-F1
#
_entry.id   AF-A0A9Q8RBM1-F1
#
_cell.length_a   1.000
_cell.length_b   1.000
_cell.length_c   1.000
_cell.angle_alpha   90.00
_cell.angle_beta   90.00
_cell.angle_gamma   90.00
#
_symmetry.space_group_name_H-M   'P 1'
#
loop_
_entity.id
_entity.type
_entity.pdbx_description
1 polymer ?
#
loop_
_entity_poly.entity_id
_entity_poly.type
_entity_poly.pdbx_seq_one_letter_code
_entity_poly.pdbx_strand_id
1 'polypeptide(L)'
;MKRLSILGIVAILTLYCSASQKVYLLSYGDWKGKKLPEVGKIKGEIKQGKDCGFRFSLSKALENALLDSKYDTVLDAEVIHSASMLAPFNCIAVKGFAFDSSEIQKEDKK
;
A
#
# COMPACT_ATOMS: atom_id res chain seq x y z
N MET A 1 -34.58 -34.36 6.76
CA MET A 1 -34.05 -33.17 6.07
C MET A 1 -32.88 -32.58 6.85
N LYS A 2 -31.65 -33.10 6.67
CA LYS A 2 -30.41 -32.54 7.27
C LYS A 2 -29.22 -32.91 6.38
N ARG A 3 -29.12 -32.30 5.19
CA ARG A 3 -27.95 -32.46 4.28
C ARG A 3 -27.62 -31.18 3.52
N LEU A 4 -27.90 -30.01 4.10
CA LEU A 4 -27.70 -28.71 3.43
C LEU A 4 -26.55 -27.87 4.00
N SER A 5 -25.78 -28.37 4.98
CA SER A 5 -24.95 -27.46 5.81
C SER A 5 -23.43 -27.59 5.70
N ILE A 6 -22.87 -28.34 4.74
CA ILE A 6 -21.41 -28.46 4.62
C ILE A 6 -20.89 -27.90 3.28
N LEU A 7 -21.59 -28.13 2.17
CA LEU A 7 -21.19 -27.59 0.86
C LEU A 7 -21.21 -26.05 0.82
N GLY A 8 -22.18 -25.41 1.47
CA GLY A 8 -22.31 -23.95 1.48
C GLY A 8 -21.17 -23.24 2.23
N ILE A 9 -20.62 -23.86 3.27
CA ILE A 9 -19.52 -23.27 4.08
C ILE A 9 -18.18 -23.40 3.32
N VAL A 10 -17.97 -24.52 2.62
CA VAL A 10 -16.76 -24.72 1.80
C VAL A 10 -16.72 -23.80 0.58
N ALA A 11 -17.88 -23.47 -0.01
CA ALA A 11 -17.98 -22.53 -1.14
C ALA A 11 -17.68 -21.06 -0.75
N ILE A 12 -17.86 -20.68 0.52
CA ILE A 12 -17.60 -19.32 1.00
C ILE A 12 -16.12 -19.11 1.33
N LEU A 13 -15.41 -20.18 1.74
CA LEU A 13 -13.99 -20.13 2.12
C LEU A 13 -13.02 -20.07 0.94
N THR A 14 -13.46 -20.32 -0.30
CA THR A 14 -12.59 -20.38 -1.49
C THR A 14 -12.51 -19.08 -2.29
N LEU A 15 -13.13 -17.98 -1.84
CA LEU A 15 -13.39 -16.81 -2.70
C LEU A 15 -12.63 -15.53 -2.33
N TYR A 16 -11.67 -15.61 -1.40
CA TYR A 16 -10.79 -14.50 -1.05
C TYR A 16 -9.34 -14.86 -1.38
N CYS A 17 -8.75 -14.14 -2.33
CA CYS A 17 -7.34 -14.24 -2.64
C CYS A 17 -6.65 -12.96 -2.19
N SER A 18 -5.49 -13.09 -1.55
CA SER A 18 -4.65 -11.95 -1.18
C SER A 18 -3.22 -12.23 -1.59
N ALA A 19 -2.58 -11.24 -2.19
CA ALA A 19 -1.15 -11.25 -2.51
C ALA A 19 -0.49 -10.01 -1.89
N SER A 20 0.72 -10.16 -1.38
CA SER A 20 1.51 -9.07 -0.81
C SER A 20 2.83 -8.94 -1.57
N GLN A 21 3.25 -7.70 -1.80
CA GLN A 21 4.51 -7.36 -2.44
C GLN A 21 5.22 -6.30 -1.61
N LYS A 22 6.52 -6.48 -1.40
CA LYS A 22 7.37 -5.44 -0.80
C LYS A 22 7.86 -4.49 -1.90
N VAL A 23 7.58 -3.21 -1.74
CA VAL A 23 8.01 -2.14 -2.62
C VAL A 23 8.84 -1.16 -1.80
N TYR A 24 10.08 -0.93 -2.24
CA TYR A 24 11.02 -0.16 -1.44
C TYR A 24 10.70 1.34 -1.38
N LEU A 25 10.14 1.90 -2.46
CA LEU A 25 9.84 3.32 -2.60
C LEU A 25 8.53 3.53 -3.37
N LEU A 26 7.62 4.29 -2.77
CA LEU A 26 6.44 4.86 -3.41
C LEU A 26 6.42 6.36 -3.13
N SER A 27 6.46 7.20 -4.17
CA SER A 27 6.60 8.65 -3.97
C SER A 27 5.90 9.48 -5.04
N TYR A 28 5.34 10.62 -4.61
CA TYR A 28 4.96 11.73 -5.48
C TYR A 28 6.04 12.83 -5.55
N GLY A 29 7.05 12.78 -4.68
CA GLY A 29 8.12 13.77 -4.58
C GLY A 29 9.23 13.60 -5.63
N ASP A 30 10.05 14.64 -5.81
CA ASP A 30 11.23 14.58 -6.69
C ASP A 30 12.38 13.82 -6.02
N TRP A 31 12.78 12.70 -6.62
CA TRP A 31 13.89 11.85 -6.18
C TRP A 31 15.21 12.08 -6.92
N LYS A 32 15.26 13.04 -7.85
CA LYS A 32 16.45 13.26 -8.68
C LYS A 32 17.67 13.62 -7.83
N GLY A 33 18.67 12.75 -7.88
CA GLY A 33 19.94 12.92 -7.17
C GLY A 33 19.86 12.70 -5.66
N LYS A 34 18.77 12.14 -5.14
CA LYS A 34 18.63 11.80 -3.72
C LYS A 34 19.04 10.34 -3.49
N LYS A 35 19.72 10.07 -2.38
CA LYS A 35 19.95 8.71 -1.90
C LYS A 35 18.78 8.25 -1.06
N LEU A 36 18.36 7.00 -1.26
CA LEU A 36 17.36 6.37 -0.40
C LEU A 36 17.87 6.29 1.05
N PRO A 37 17.16 6.89 2.02
CA PRO A 37 17.53 6.81 3.42
C PRO A 37 17.11 5.46 4.01
N GLU A 38 17.75 5.05 5.10
CA GLU A 38 17.28 3.93 5.90
C GLU A 38 16.15 4.38 6.84
N VAL A 39 15.12 3.55 6.98
CA VAL A 39 14.05 3.74 7.96
C VAL A 39 14.67 3.78 9.37
N GLY A 40 14.44 4.88 10.09
CA GLY A 40 15.03 5.15 11.40
C GLY A 40 16.09 6.27 11.40
N LYS A 41 16.63 6.66 10.24
CA LYS A 41 17.52 7.84 10.10
C LYS A 41 16.77 9.12 9.73
N ILE A 42 15.47 9.03 9.47
CA ILE A 42 14.60 10.11 9.02
C ILE A 42 13.34 10.19 9.88
N LYS A 43 12.78 11.39 10.01
CA LYS A 43 11.53 11.61 10.75
C LYS A 43 10.34 11.23 9.87
N GLY A 44 9.38 10.54 10.45
CA GLY A 44 8.21 10.05 9.74
C GLY A 44 7.40 9.12 10.65
N GLU A 45 6.39 8.49 10.08
CA GLU A 45 5.52 7.56 10.80
C GLU A 45 4.97 6.48 9.88
N ILE A 46 4.50 5.38 10.47
CA ILE A 46 3.83 4.33 9.68
C ILE A 46 2.45 4.83 9.25
N LYS A 47 2.22 4.88 7.95
CA LYS A 47 0.91 5.20 7.36
C LYS A 47 0.37 4.00 6.60
N GLN A 48 -0.95 3.99 6.45
CA GLN A 48 -1.64 3.02 5.61
C GLN A 48 -2.78 3.68 4.87
N GLY A 49 -3.02 3.21 3.65
CA GLY A 49 -4.13 3.63 2.81
C GLY A 49 -4.58 2.48 1.94
N LYS A 50 -5.83 2.52 1.51
CA LYS A 50 -6.38 1.54 0.58
C LYS A 50 -7.29 2.18 -0.43
N ASP A 51 -7.40 1.56 -1.58
CA ASP A 51 -8.34 1.90 -2.62
C ASP A 51 -9.09 0.63 -3.02
N CYS A 52 -10.42 0.70 -3.03
CA CYS A 52 -11.31 -0.44 -3.20
C CYS A 52 -12.42 -0.11 -4.19
N GLY A 53 -12.86 -1.11 -4.96
CA GLY A 53 -14.00 -0.98 -5.85
C GLY A 53 -13.80 -1.67 -7.18
N PHE A 54 -14.69 -1.38 -8.14
CA PHE A 54 -14.56 -1.88 -9.52
C PHE A 54 -13.33 -1.35 -10.23
N ARG A 55 -12.87 -0.16 -9.86
CA ARG A 55 -11.63 0.46 -10.30
C ARG A 55 -10.87 0.86 -9.06
N PHE A 56 -9.65 0.37 -8.97
CA PHE A 56 -8.73 0.70 -7.89
C PHE A 56 -7.33 0.86 -8.45
N SER A 57 -6.48 1.61 -7.75
CA SER A 57 -5.12 1.89 -8.20
C SER A 57 -4.15 2.04 -7.04
N LEU A 58 -2.89 1.67 -7.28
CA LEU A 58 -1.81 1.89 -6.33
C LEU A 58 -1.62 3.37 -6.01
N SER A 59 -1.76 4.25 -7.00
CA SER A 59 -1.69 5.70 -6.81
C SER A 59 -2.75 6.18 -5.83
N LYS A 60 -4.01 5.77 -5.98
CA LYS A 60 -5.07 6.23 -5.07
C LYS A 60 -4.90 5.64 -3.66
N ALA A 61 -4.43 4.40 -3.55
CA ALA A 61 -4.10 3.82 -2.24
C ALA A 61 -2.94 4.56 -1.55
N LEU A 62 -1.92 4.99 -2.30
CA LEU A 62 -0.84 5.84 -1.82
C LEU A 62 -1.34 7.24 -1.42
N GLU A 63 -2.16 7.88 -2.25
CA GLU A 63 -2.81 9.16 -1.94
C GLU A 63 -3.61 9.06 -0.63
N ASN A 64 -4.41 8.00 -0.48
CA ASN A 64 -5.17 7.75 0.74
C ASN A 64 -4.27 7.46 1.95
N ALA A 65 -3.09 6.85 1.75
CA ALA A 65 -2.13 6.61 2.83
C ALA A 65 -1.49 7.91 3.32
N LEU A 66 -1.30 8.87 2.43
CA LEU A 66 -0.68 10.16 2.70
C LEU A 66 -1.69 11.28 3.00
N LEU A 67 -3.00 10.97 2.94
CA LEU A 67 -4.07 11.92 3.18
C LEU A 67 -3.91 12.60 4.55
N ASP A 68 -4.21 13.90 4.59
CA ASP A 68 -4.09 14.75 5.77
C ASP A 68 -2.69 14.71 6.43
N SER A 69 -1.64 14.48 5.65
CA SER A 69 -0.26 14.50 6.10
C SER A 69 0.60 15.44 5.26
N LYS A 70 1.75 15.83 5.81
CA LYS A 70 2.79 16.59 5.10
C LYS A 70 3.72 15.70 4.25
N TYR A 71 3.45 14.40 4.19
CA TYR A 71 4.33 13.41 3.58
C TYR A 71 3.98 13.19 2.12
N ASP A 72 4.99 12.92 1.31
CA ASP A 72 4.87 12.69 -0.13
C ASP A 72 5.39 11.30 -0.54
N THR A 73 5.97 10.55 0.40
CA THR A 73 6.71 9.32 0.14
C THR A 73 6.47 8.28 1.22
N VAL A 74 6.41 7.01 0.81
CA VAL A 74 6.42 5.82 1.66
C VAL A 74 7.63 4.94 1.31
N LEU A 75 8.43 4.58 2.31
CA LEU A 75 9.51 3.58 2.23
C LEU A 75 9.08 2.25 2.81
N ASP A 76 9.76 1.19 2.38
CA ASP A 76 9.53 -0.19 2.84
C ASP A 76 8.04 -0.52 2.84
N ALA A 77 7.37 -0.15 1.76
CA ALA A 77 5.94 -0.31 1.59
C ALA A 77 5.59 -1.79 1.38
N GLU A 78 4.61 -2.26 2.13
CA GLU A 78 3.87 -3.46 1.82
C GLU A 78 2.64 -3.08 0.99
N VAL A 79 2.59 -3.60 -0.24
CA VAL A 79 1.45 -3.46 -1.14
C VAL A 79 0.66 -4.75 -1.13
N ILE A 80 -0.58 -4.68 -0.61
CA ILE A 80 -1.46 -5.84 -0.46
C ILE A 80 -2.58 -5.71 -1.48
N HIS A 81 -2.65 -6.67 -2.39
CA HIS A 81 -3.77 -6.85 -3.30
C HIS A 81 -4.72 -7.88 -2.73
N SER A 82 -5.99 -7.52 -2.56
CA SER A 82 -7.05 -8.45 -2.23
C SER A 82 -8.07 -8.51 -3.35
N ALA A 83 -8.43 -9.73 -3.75
CA ALA A 83 -9.43 -10.01 -4.75
C ALA A 83 -10.55 -10.86 -4.13
N SER A 84 -11.79 -10.48 -4.42
CA SER A 84 -12.98 -11.26 -4.10
C SER A 84 -13.76 -11.54 -5.38
N MET A 85 -14.61 -12.58 -5.35
CA MET A 85 -15.53 -12.86 -6.47
C MET A 85 -16.44 -11.66 -6.81
N LEU A 86 -16.71 -10.80 -5.83
CA LEU A 86 -17.44 -9.56 -6.01
C LEU A 86 -16.43 -8.42 -6.24
N ALA A 87 -16.34 -7.95 -7.48
CA ALA A 87 -15.40 -6.90 -7.89
C ALA A 87 -15.40 -5.62 -7.02
N PRO A 88 -16.53 -5.15 -6.42
CA PRO A 88 -16.51 -4.01 -5.49
C PRO A 88 -15.63 -4.20 -4.25
N PHE A 89 -15.30 -5.44 -3.88
CA PHE A 89 -14.47 -5.75 -2.72
C PHE A 89 -13.01 -6.05 -3.09
N ASN A 90 -12.66 -5.90 -4.37
CA ASN A 90 -11.25 -5.89 -4.76
C ASN A 90 -10.61 -4.61 -4.21
N CYS A 91 -9.46 -4.76 -3.57
CA CYS A 91 -8.73 -3.65 -2.99
C CYS A 91 -7.24 -3.76 -3.27
N ILE A 92 -6.59 -2.60 -3.27
CA ILE A 92 -5.15 -2.49 -3.08
C ILE A 92 -4.89 -1.63 -1.85
N ALA A 93 -4.03 -2.10 -0.95
CA ALA A 93 -3.61 -1.39 0.24
C ALA A 93 -2.10 -1.14 0.20
N VAL A 94 -1.69 0.01 0.71
CA VAL A 94 -0.30 0.40 0.92
C VAL A 94 -0.12 0.62 2.41
N LYS A 95 0.94 0.04 2.98
CA LYS A 95 1.36 0.31 4.35
C LYS A 95 2.88 0.43 4.40
N GLY A 96 3.42 1.48 4.99
CA GLY A 96 4.87 1.64 5.10
C GLY A 96 5.25 2.89 5.88
N PHE A 97 6.54 3.21 5.88
CA PHE A 97 7.08 4.37 6.58
C PHE A 97 6.95 5.63 5.73
N ALA A 98 6.01 6.51 6.11
CA ALA A 98 5.74 7.75 5.40
C ALA A 98 6.59 8.91 5.94
N PHE A 99 7.10 9.74 5.03
CA PHE A 99 7.91 10.90 5.36
C PHE A 99 7.89 11.96 4.24
N ASP A 100 8.46 13.12 4.52
CA ASP A 100 8.60 14.23 3.57
C ASP A 100 9.93 14.09 2.81
N SER A 101 9.87 13.80 1.52
CA SER A 101 11.08 13.60 0.70
C SER A 101 11.95 14.84 0.57
N SER A 102 11.41 16.03 0.85
CA SER A 102 12.18 17.28 0.83
C SER A 102 13.25 17.33 1.94
N GLU A 103 13.08 16.54 2.99
CA GLU A 103 14.06 16.40 4.09
C GLU A 103 15.32 15.60 3.66
N ILE A 104 15.34 14.99 2.47
CA ILE A 104 16.47 14.21 1.96
C ILE A 104 17.42 15.06 1.14
N GLN A 105 18.67 15.12 1.59
CA GLN A 105 19.74 15.81 0.91
C GLN A 105 20.08 15.12 -0.42
N LYS A 106 20.32 15.93 -1.46
CA LYS A 106 20.85 15.45 -2.73
C LYS A 106 22.32 15.07 -2.54
N GLU A 107 22.76 14.00 -3.17
CA GLU A 107 24.19 13.70 -3.23
C GLU A 107 24.87 14.81 -4.04
N ASP A 108 25.94 15.37 -3.49
CA ASP A 108 26.80 16.27 -4.23
C ASP A 108 27.35 15.54 -5.45
N LYS A 109 27.23 16.17 -6.63
CA LYS A 109 27.85 15.64 -7.85
C LYS A 109 29.36 15.63 -7.62
N LYS A 110 29.89 14.45 -7.35
CA LYS A 110 31.33 14.20 -7.29
C LYS A 110 31.96 14.40 -8.67
#